data_AF-F8P9G0-F1
#
_entry.id   AF-F8P9G0-F1
#
_cell.length_a   1.000
_cell.length_b   1.000
_cell.length_c   1.000
_cell.angle_alpha   90.00
_cell.angle_beta   90.00
_cell.angle_gamma   90.00
#
_symmetry.space_group_name_H-M   'P 1'
#
loop_
_entity.id
_entity.type
_entity.pdbx_description
1 polymer ?
#
loop_
_entity_poly.entity_id
_entity_poly.type
_entity_poly.pdbx_seq_one_letter_code
_entity_poly.pdbx_strand_id
1 'polypeptide(L)'
;MSKASRIPQPKAAAAAPSTSRTAGAGTSREAPMMQAEMDVDALHARLALLGAPPVSKEELGRLTKGAFGEALFFLAESVRGRSGVGVVRTKLDELLSDEVSRRRLSGDGMGAARMEMRKASSRLEGARREVEGLEVQLRQREAALCSDEKEVRRLEGVLVRERHVDLLLLALERKERARKERVEAMEGLLKEFRQRVQERSLQVNGSKRTAPVLTQQVIKQRLPSHKLMKTSHTKDALTRLHAHHIYLSNLASQGQGQDSNKLELRLRKAIARSENLVESDERVEALFQHVKASAHANARSKVHFSSDNVKATDPAEALASKNARQKLLQEVYDRSIALGFLCDHHLASLYTFSTHTSAALRAALQDEAPLTKGYISALSQHITDVAVNKPDTTSLRIQEECGVLGNVTQQYVLEVTEKKIRRVHDAETFLVGVQINKPHTSDEDSLLIGSFPALFLNKKAALSSRLPPANYTRDSRLAHDQASKLLARKSEKVEMGQAILKDIETIHREAKMICDAGLV
;
A
#
# COMPACT_ATOMS: atom_id res chain seq x y z
N MET A 1 -25.59 19.82 51.81
CA MET A 1 -25.87 20.70 50.66
C MET A 1 -25.17 20.13 49.43
N SER A 2 -25.89 19.39 48.59
CA SER A 2 -25.35 18.79 47.37
C SER A 2 -26.36 19.04 46.25
N LYS A 3 -25.97 19.82 45.24
CA LYS A 3 -26.83 20.18 44.10
C LYS A 3 -26.67 19.10 43.04
N ALA A 4 -27.68 18.25 42.91
CA ALA A 4 -27.81 17.31 41.81
C ALA A 4 -28.22 18.06 40.53
N SER A 5 -27.33 18.03 39.53
CA SER A 5 -27.61 18.52 38.18
C SER A 5 -28.47 17.50 37.44
N ARG A 6 -29.71 17.90 37.12
CA ARG A 6 -30.70 17.09 36.40
C ARG A 6 -30.57 17.42 34.91
N ILE A 7 -30.02 16.50 34.13
CA ILE A 7 -30.01 16.57 32.66
C ILE A 7 -31.40 16.20 32.15
N PRO A 8 -32.07 17.02 31.30
CA PRO A 8 -33.36 16.66 30.75
C PRO A 8 -33.19 15.69 29.57
N GLN A 9 -33.91 14.57 29.63
CA GLN A 9 -34.06 13.65 28.50
C GLN A 9 -34.94 14.28 27.41
N PRO A 10 -34.61 14.10 26.11
CA PRO A 10 -35.46 14.53 25.02
C PRO A 10 -36.67 13.60 24.86
N LYS A 11 -37.86 14.22 24.76
CA LYS A 11 -39.15 13.61 24.45
C LYS A 11 -39.10 12.86 23.12
N ALA A 12 -39.56 11.61 23.16
CA ALA A 12 -39.88 10.82 21.97
C ALA A 12 -40.96 11.54 21.15
N ALA A 13 -40.61 11.94 19.93
CA ALA A 13 -41.53 12.47 18.94
C ALA A 13 -42.03 11.33 18.04
N ALA A 14 -43.31 11.42 17.72
CA ALA A 14 -44.16 10.45 17.07
C ALA A 14 -43.63 9.89 15.74
N ALA A 15 -43.91 8.61 15.55
CA ALA A 15 -43.70 7.85 14.33
C ALA A 15 -44.45 8.48 13.14
N ALA A 16 -43.69 8.81 12.09
CA ALA A 16 -44.18 9.02 10.75
C ALA A 16 -44.09 7.69 9.96
N PRO A 17 -44.99 7.44 8.99
CA PRO A 17 -45.12 6.14 8.35
C PRO A 17 -43.93 5.87 7.41
N SER A 18 -43.30 4.72 7.62
CA SER A 18 -42.27 4.14 6.76
C SER A 18 -42.88 3.71 5.43
N THR A 19 -42.64 4.46 4.36
CA THR A 19 -42.78 3.97 2.99
C THR A 19 -41.55 3.14 2.64
N SER A 20 -41.68 1.83 2.80
CA SER A 20 -40.75 0.81 2.32
C SER A 20 -40.65 0.90 0.79
N ARG A 21 -39.62 1.57 0.28
CA ARG A 21 -39.28 1.55 -1.13
C ARG A 21 -38.36 0.34 -1.36
N THR A 22 -39.00 -0.80 -1.63
CA THR A 22 -38.35 -2.02 -2.11
C THR A 22 -37.50 -1.71 -3.33
N ALA A 23 -36.25 -2.17 -3.28
CA ALA A 23 -35.33 -2.24 -4.39
C ALA A 23 -36.02 -2.97 -5.55
N GLY A 24 -36.35 -2.22 -6.60
CA GLY A 24 -36.75 -2.79 -7.87
C GLY A 24 -35.53 -3.39 -8.53
N ALA A 25 -35.53 -4.71 -8.66
CA ALA A 25 -34.74 -5.42 -9.64
C ALA A 25 -34.91 -4.72 -11.00
N GLY A 26 -33.79 -4.37 -11.63
CA GLY A 26 -33.76 -3.87 -12.99
C GLY A 26 -34.18 -4.98 -13.95
N THR A 27 -35.48 -5.20 -14.09
CA THR A 27 -36.04 -5.79 -15.29
C THR A 27 -35.79 -4.79 -16.41
N SER A 28 -34.87 -5.14 -17.31
CA SER A 28 -34.79 -4.64 -18.67
C SER A 28 -36.20 -4.64 -19.28
N ARG A 29 -36.85 -3.48 -19.19
CA ARG A 29 -38.11 -3.21 -19.85
C ARG A 29 -37.75 -2.96 -21.31
N GLU A 30 -37.66 -4.04 -22.08
CA GLU A 30 -37.82 -3.98 -23.53
C GLU A 30 -39.14 -3.26 -23.76
N ALA A 31 -39.04 -1.98 -24.14
CA ALA A 31 -40.19 -1.26 -24.64
C ALA A 31 -40.69 -2.08 -25.83
N PRO A 32 -41.99 -2.43 -25.91
CA PRO A 32 -42.51 -3.02 -27.13
C PRO A 32 -42.23 -2.00 -28.23
N MET A 33 -41.33 -2.35 -29.15
CA MET A 33 -41.20 -1.68 -30.43
C MET A 33 -42.55 -1.89 -31.12
N MET A 34 -43.50 -0.99 -30.82
CA MET A 34 -44.65 -0.78 -31.67
C MET A 34 -44.07 -0.32 -33.00
N GLN A 35 -43.89 -1.27 -33.91
CA GLN A 35 -43.84 -1.03 -35.34
C GLN A 35 -45.20 -0.46 -35.73
N ALA A 36 -45.48 0.78 -35.30
CA ALA A 36 -46.52 1.57 -35.89
C ALA A 36 -46.11 1.70 -37.35
N GLU A 37 -46.85 1.07 -38.24
CA GLU A 37 -46.64 1.22 -39.68
C GLU A 37 -46.64 2.72 -39.98
N MET A 38 -45.44 3.25 -40.20
CA MET A 38 -45.25 4.66 -40.48
C MET A 38 -45.87 4.92 -41.85
N ASP A 39 -46.99 5.62 -41.85
CA ASP A 39 -47.66 6.05 -43.07
C ASP A 39 -46.74 7.00 -43.84
N VAL A 40 -46.08 6.45 -44.88
CA VAL A 40 -45.11 7.14 -45.72
C VAL A 40 -45.76 8.30 -46.46
N ASP A 41 -47.05 8.17 -46.81
CA ASP A 41 -47.80 9.24 -47.47
C ASP A 41 -48.05 10.41 -46.51
N ALA A 42 -48.39 10.12 -45.25
CA ALA A 42 -48.55 11.15 -44.23
C ALA A 42 -47.22 11.86 -43.91
N LEU A 43 -46.11 11.14 -43.84
CA LEU A 43 -44.78 11.73 -43.62
C LEU A 43 -44.34 12.57 -44.82
N HIS A 44 -44.59 12.11 -46.05
CA HIS A 44 -44.29 12.85 -47.28
C HIS A 44 -45.03 14.19 -47.32
N ALA A 45 -46.34 14.19 -47.05
CA ALA A 45 -47.15 15.39 -47.00
C ALA A 45 -46.68 16.36 -45.89
N ARG A 46 -46.27 15.84 -44.73
CA ARG A 46 -45.73 16.64 -43.62
C ARG A 46 -44.40 17.31 -43.99
N LEU A 47 -43.48 16.57 -44.62
CA LEU A 47 -42.19 17.12 -45.04
C LEU A 47 -42.37 18.17 -46.15
N ALA A 48 -43.30 17.94 -47.09
CA ALA A 48 -43.65 18.91 -48.13
C ALA A 48 -44.19 20.23 -47.54
N LEU A 49 -45.08 20.14 -46.52
CA LEU A 49 -45.57 21.31 -45.79
C LEU A 49 -44.48 22.09 -45.06
N LEU A 50 -43.38 21.42 -44.68
CA LEU A 50 -42.22 22.03 -44.05
C LEU A 50 -41.22 22.62 -45.05
N GLY A 51 -41.54 22.61 -46.36
CA GLY A 51 -40.68 23.12 -47.41
C GLY A 51 -39.50 22.20 -47.74
N ALA A 52 -39.60 20.91 -47.44
CA ALA A 52 -38.61 19.94 -47.90
C ALA A 52 -38.58 19.89 -49.45
N PRO A 53 -37.40 19.70 -50.07
CA PRO A 53 -37.29 19.56 -51.51
C PRO A 53 -38.18 18.41 -52.03
N PRO A 54 -38.64 18.45 -53.29
CA PRO A 54 -39.53 17.42 -53.83
C PRO A 54 -38.79 16.08 -53.93
N VAL A 55 -38.97 15.23 -52.93
CA VAL A 55 -38.47 13.85 -52.92
C VAL A 55 -39.56 12.94 -53.45
N SER A 56 -39.23 11.97 -54.30
CA SER A 56 -40.22 11.01 -54.78
C SER A 56 -40.70 10.12 -53.63
N LYS A 57 -41.96 9.66 -53.67
CA LYS A 57 -42.52 8.79 -52.61
C LYS A 57 -41.74 7.48 -52.48
N GLU A 58 -41.21 6.96 -53.60
CA GLU A 58 -40.40 5.75 -53.62
C GLU A 58 -39.05 5.94 -52.93
N GLU A 59 -38.38 7.08 -53.13
CA GLU A 59 -37.14 7.42 -52.42
C GLU A 59 -37.39 7.62 -50.92
N LEU A 60 -38.47 8.34 -50.56
CA LEU A 60 -38.83 8.51 -49.16
C LEU A 60 -39.17 7.17 -48.50
N GLY A 61 -39.84 6.26 -49.21
CA GLY A 61 -40.12 4.90 -48.76
C GLY A 61 -38.87 4.05 -48.53
N ARG A 62 -37.75 4.35 -49.21
CA ARG A 62 -36.45 3.73 -48.95
C ARG A 62 -35.75 4.35 -47.75
N LEU A 63 -35.77 5.68 -47.63
CA LEU A 63 -35.17 6.45 -46.53
C LEU A 63 -35.86 6.21 -45.18
N THR A 64 -37.16 5.89 -45.20
CA THR A 64 -37.96 5.67 -43.99
C THR A 64 -37.80 4.28 -43.37
N LYS A 65 -37.00 3.40 -43.98
CA LYS A 65 -36.68 2.08 -43.41
C LYS A 65 -35.57 2.20 -42.37
N GLY A 66 -35.87 1.84 -41.13
CA GLY A 66 -34.91 1.79 -40.01
C GLY A 66 -34.84 3.08 -39.18
N ALA A 67 -33.80 3.22 -38.35
CA ALA A 67 -33.66 4.29 -37.35
C ALA A 67 -33.68 5.71 -37.93
N PHE A 68 -33.27 5.88 -39.20
CA PHE A 68 -33.33 7.18 -39.87
C PHE A 68 -34.78 7.60 -40.17
N GLY A 69 -35.65 6.65 -40.48
CA GLY A 69 -37.09 6.91 -40.64
C GLY A 69 -37.72 7.40 -39.35
N GLU A 70 -37.43 6.75 -38.22
CA GLU A 70 -37.91 7.17 -36.90
C GLU A 70 -37.42 8.59 -36.56
N ALA A 71 -36.16 8.92 -36.85
CA ALA A 71 -35.62 10.26 -36.66
C ALA A 71 -36.32 11.30 -37.56
N LEU A 72 -36.58 10.98 -38.83
CA LEU A 72 -37.33 11.85 -39.74
C LEU A 72 -38.77 12.09 -39.28
N PHE A 73 -39.43 11.05 -38.78
CA PHE A 73 -40.77 11.15 -38.23
C PHE A 73 -40.79 12.01 -36.98
N PHE A 74 -39.86 11.77 -36.05
CA PHE A 74 -39.68 12.57 -34.83
C PHE A 74 -39.41 14.04 -35.16
N LEU A 75 -38.57 14.32 -36.16
CA LEU A 75 -38.32 15.68 -36.63
C LEU A 75 -39.58 16.32 -37.21
N ALA A 76 -40.30 15.62 -38.09
CA ALA A 76 -41.54 16.13 -38.68
C ALA A 76 -42.60 16.43 -37.60
N GLU A 77 -42.72 15.59 -36.58
CA GLU A 77 -43.62 15.86 -35.43
C GLU A 77 -43.14 17.02 -34.55
N SER A 78 -41.84 17.08 -34.26
CA SER A 78 -41.26 18.15 -33.44
C SER A 78 -41.40 19.52 -34.10
N VAL A 79 -41.21 19.60 -35.42
CA VAL A 79 -41.36 20.85 -36.16
C VAL A 79 -42.83 21.25 -36.25
N ARG A 80 -43.76 20.30 -36.44
CA ARG A 80 -45.21 20.56 -36.35
C ARG A 80 -45.62 21.08 -34.98
N GLY A 81 -45.09 20.50 -33.90
CA GLY A 81 -45.32 20.99 -32.54
C GLY A 81 -44.85 22.44 -32.38
N ARG A 82 -43.65 22.75 -32.90
CA ARG A 82 -43.09 24.12 -32.87
C ARG A 82 -43.88 25.12 -33.70
N SER A 83 -44.33 24.75 -34.91
CA SER A 83 -45.14 25.63 -35.75
C SER A 83 -46.54 25.86 -35.13
N GLY A 84 -47.14 24.82 -34.54
CA GLY A 84 -48.38 24.94 -33.77
C GLY A 84 -48.24 25.89 -32.57
N VAL A 85 -47.16 25.77 -31.80
CA VAL A 85 -46.85 26.71 -30.70
C VAL A 85 -46.60 28.12 -31.23
N GLY A 86 -45.97 28.27 -32.40
CA GLY A 86 -45.81 29.55 -33.08
C GLY A 86 -47.14 30.22 -33.40
N VAL A 87 -48.08 29.50 -34.02
CA VAL A 87 -49.42 30.02 -34.35
C VAL A 87 -50.23 30.36 -33.09
N VAL A 88 -50.10 29.58 -32.02
CA VAL A 88 -50.75 29.90 -30.74
C VAL A 88 -50.14 31.15 -30.12
N ARG A 89 -48.81 31.32 -30.19
CA ARG A 89 -48.14 32.54 -29.71
C ARG A 89 -48.53 33.77 -30.51
N THR A 90 -48.56 33.71 -31.84
CA THR A 90 -48.98 34.86 -32.66
C THR A 90 -50.44 35.23 -32.37
N LYS A 91 -51.34 34.25 -32.23
CA LYS A 91 -52.72 34.51 -31.78
C LYS A 91 -52.80 35.09 -30.38
N LEU A 92 -51.95 34.63 -29.46
CA LEU A 92 -51.88 35.18 -28.10
C LEU A 92 -51.39 36.63 -28.15
N ASP A 93 -50.38 36.92 -28.95
CA ASP A 93 -49.81 38.25 -29.12
C ASP A 93 -50.80 39.21 -29.82
N GLU A 94 -51.58 38.71 -30.78
CA GLU A 94 -52.70 39.43 -31.40
C GLU A 94 -53.77 39.73 -30.35
N LEU A 95 -54.21 38.75 -29.55
CA LEU A 95 -55.19 38.96 -28.50
C LEU A 95 -54.69 39.92 -27.41
N LEU A 96 -53.41 39.82 -27.03
CA LEU A 96 -52.79 40.71 -26.06
C LEU A 96 -52.62 42.14 -26.61
N SER A 97 -52.27 42.29 -27.90
CA SER A 97 -52.16 43.62 -28.53
C SER A 97 -53.53 44.26 -28.77
N ASP A 98 -54.57 43.48 -29.06
CA ASP A 98 -55.97 43.94 -29.09
C ASP A 98 -56.47 44.36 -27.70
N GLU A 99 -56.17 43.58 -26.64
CA GLU A 99 -56.49 43.98 -25.27
C GLU A 99 -55.77 45.26 -24.85
N VAL A 100 -54.49 45.41 -25.20
CA VAL A 100 -53.71 46.61 -24.91
C VAL A 100 -54.28 47.82 -25.67
N SER A 101 -54.70 47.65 -26.92
CA SER A 101 -55.29 48.70 -27.73
C SER A 101 -56.68 49.13 -27.20
N ARG A 102 -57.52 48.18 -26.78
CA ARG A 102 -58.82 48.46 -26.14
C ARG A 102 -58.67 49.14 -24.78
N ARG A 103 -57.67 48.76 -23.98
CA ARG A 103 -57.44 49.36 -22.64
C ARG A 103 -56.83 50.77 -22.71
N ARG A 104 -56.02 51.08 -23.73
CA ARG A 104 -55.50 52.45 -23.96
C ARG A 104 -56.61 53.48 -24.21
N LEU A 105 -57.75 53.05 -24.76
CA LEU A 105 -58.92 53.92 -24.97
C LEU A 105 -59.77 54.11 -23.69
N SER A 106 -59.57 53.30 -22.64
CA SER A 106 -60.44 53.30 -21.46
C SER A 106 -59.97 54.21 -20.31
N GLY A 107 -58.87 54.97 -20.47
CA GLY A 107 -58.47 56.06 -19.56
C GLY A 107 -58.18 55.70 -18.09
N ASP A 108 -58.28 54.43 -17.72
CA ASP A 108 -58.15 53.98 -16.33
C ASP A 108 -56.69 53.62 -16.01
N GLY A 109 -55.95 54.59 -15.47
CA GLY A 109 -54.53 54.46 -15.08
C GLY A 109 -54.25 53.34 -14.07
N MET A 110 -55.28 52.80 -13.42
CA MET A 110 -55.16 51.68 -12.48
C MET A 110 -54.75 50.36 -13.17
N GLY A 111 -55.01 50.23 -14.48
CA GLY A 111 -54.59 49.06 -15.27
C GLY A 111 -53.08 48.94 -15.47
N ALA A 112 -52.37 50.06 -15.63
CA ALA A 112 -50.92 50.07 -15.82
C ALA A 112 -50.18 49.62 -14.54
N ALA A 113 -50.60 50.12 -13.37
CA ALA A 113 -50.04 49.72 -12.08
C ALA A 113 -50.24 48.22 -11.80
N ARG A 114 -51.42 47.65 -12.14
CA ARG A 114 -51.67 46.21 -12.01
C ARG A 114 -50.78 45.37 -12.95
N MET A 115 -50.51 45.84 -14.16
CA MET A 115 -49.62 45.15 -15.10
C MET A 115 -48.16 45.21 -14.65
N GLU A 116 -47.69 46.35 -14.13
CA GLU A 116 -46.37 46.48 -13.53
C GLU A 116 -46.22 45.58 -12.30
N MET A 117 -47.24 45.52 -11.44
CA MET A 117 -47.26 44.61 -10.29
C MET A 117 -47.17 43.14 -10.72
N ARG A 118 -47.90 42.74 -11.77
CA ARG A 118 -47.80 41.36 -12.32
C ARG A 118 -46.44 41.08 -12.95
N LYS A 119 -45.83 42.07 -13.61
CA LYS A 119 -44.47 41.95 -14.16
C LYS A 119 -43.44 41.84 -13.04
N ALA A 120 -43.58 42.60 -11.97
CA ALA A 120 -42.74 42.53 -10.78
C ALA A 120 -42.92 41.19 -10.06
N SER A 121 -44.15 40.67 -9.92
CA SER A 121 -44.40 39.37 -9.31
C SER A 121 -43.82 38.22 -10.14
N SER A 122 -43.98 38.27 -11.46
CA SER A 122 -43.39 37.30 -12.39
C SER A 122 -41.85 37.31 -12.32
N ARG A 123 -41.22 38.49 -12.23
CA ARG A 123 -39.77 38.62 -12.02
C ARG A 123 -39.32 38.08 -10.66
N LEU A 124 -40.08 38.35 -9.59
CA LEU A 124 -39.80 37.83 -8.26
C LEU A 124 -39.91 36.30 -8.22
N GLU A 125 -40.93 35.73 -8.86
CA GLU A 125 -41.08 34.28 -8.99
C GLU A 125 -39.94 33.66 -9.82
N GLY A 126 -39.54 34.32 -10.92
CA GLY A 126 -38.39 33.91 -11.71
C GLY A 126 -37.10 33.88 -10.88
N ALA A 127 -36.82 34.97 -10.16
CA ALA A 127 -35.67 35.06 -9.27
C ALA A 127 -35.71 34.01 -8.14
N ARG A 128 -36.89 33.71 -7.58
CA ARG A 128 -37.04 32.64 -6.58
C ARG A 128 -36.68 31.26 -7.15
N ARG A 129 -37.18 30.93 -8.35
CA ARG A 129 -36.84 29.65 -9.01
C ARG A 129 -35.35 29.57 -9.35
N GLU A 130 -34.73 30.68 -9.74
CA GLU A 130 -33.28 30.74 -9.98
C GLU A 130 -32.49 30.50 -8.69
N VAL A 131 -32.87 31.14 -7.58
CA VAL A 131 -32.26 30.90 -6.26
C VAL A 131 -32.42 29.45 -5.82
N GLU A 132 -33.63 28.88 -5.92
CA GLU A 132 -33.87 27.46 -5.63
C GLU A 132 -33.01 26.53 -6.51
N GLY A 133 -32.87 26.85 -7.81
CA GLY A 133 -32.00 26.13 -8.73
C GLY A 133 -30.52 26.18 -8.32
N LEU A 134 -30.04 27.34 -7.91
CA LEU A 134 -28.67 27.52 -7.42
C LEU A 134 -28.44 26.79 -6.09
N GLU A 135 -29.41 26.80 -5.18
CA GLU A 135 -29.32 26.03 -3.91
C GLU A 135 -29.23 24.52 -4.16
N VAL A 136 -29.99 23.99 -5.12
CA VAL A 136 -29.91 22.57 -5.51
C VAL A 136 -28.53 22.25 -6.09
N GLN A 137 -28.00 23.11 -6.97
CA GLN A 137 -26.66 22.95 -7.55
C GLN A 137 -25.57 23.02 -6.48
N LEU A 138 -25.70 23.93 -5.51
CA LEU A 138 -24.76 24.05 -4.39
C LEU A 138 -24.74 22.75 -3.57
N ARG A 139 -25.91 22.22 -3.19
CA ARG A 139 -26.02 20.96 -2.44
C ARG A 139 -25.44 19.77 -3.21
N GLN A 140 -25.64 19.72 -4.52
CA GLN A 140 -25.04 18.68 -5.38
C GLN A 140 -23.51 18.78 -5.38
N ARG A 141 -22.95 19.99 -5.44
CA ARG A 141 -21.49 20.21 -5.36
C ARG A 141 -20.94 19.87 -3.98
N GLU A 142 -21.63 20.22 -2.91
CA GLU A 142 -21.25 19.84 -1.54
C GLU A 142 -21.24 18.31 -1.36
N ALA A 143 -22.24 17.60 -1.90
CA ALA A 143 -22.28 16.15 -1.87
C ALA A 143 -21.13 15.51 -2.67
N ALA A 144 -20.81 16.06 -3.85
CA ALA A 144 -19.67 15.63 -4.66
C ALA A 144 -18.34 15.83 -3.92
N LEU A 145 -18.11 17.02 -3.33
CA LEU A 145 -16.92 17.30 -2.52
C LEU A 145 -16.79 16.35 -1.32
N CYS A 146 -17.90 16.04 -0.64
CA CYS A 146 -17.88 15.07 0.45
C CYS A 146 -17.51 13.66 -0.02
N SER A 147 -17.92 13.26 -1.22
CA SER A 147 -17.51 12.00 -1.84
C SER A 147 -16.02 11.99 -2.16
N ASP A 148 -15.51 13.07 -2.77
CA ASP A 148 -14.10 13.22 -3.12
C ASP A 148 -13.21 13.23 -1.87
N GLU A 149 -13.61 13.91 -0.80
CA GLU A 149 -12.89 13.89 0.48
C GLU A 149 -12.78 12.47 1.08
N LYS A 150 -13.84 11.66 0.99
CA LYS A 150 -13.80 10.27 1.44
C LYS A 150 -12.84 9.45 0.60
N GLU A 151 -12.80 9.68 -0.70
CA GLU A 151 -11.88 9.00 -1.61
C GLU A 151 -10.42 9.39 -1.35
N VAL A 152 -10.14 10.68 -1.10
CA VAL A 152 -8.81 11.15 -0.69
C VAL A 152 -8.36 10.44 0.59
N ARG A 153 -9.19 10.39 1.64
CA ARG A 153 -8.86 9.68 2.89
C ARG A 153 -8.64 8.18 2.65
N ARG A 154 -9.43 7.56 1.77
CA ARG A 154 -9.28 6.16 1.40
C ARG A 154 -7.91 5.91 0.74
N LEU A 155 -7.53 6.76 -0.21
CA LEU A 155 -6.25 6.69 -0.93
C LEU A 155 -5.06 6.97 0.00
N GLU A 156 -5.15 7.95 0.89
CA GLU A 156 -4.13 8.19 1.92
C GLU A 156 -3.91 6.94 2.80
N GLY A 157 -4.99 6.26 3.20
CA GLY A 157 -4.91 5.00 3.93
C GLY A 157 -4.31 3.84 3.12
N VAL A 158 -4.43 3.84 1.79
CA VAL A 158 -3.72 2.88 0.92
C VAL A 158 -2.23 3.20 0.88
N LEU A 159 -1.89 4.47 0.66
CA LEU A 159 -0.51 4.94 0.54
C LEU A 159 0.30 4.69 1.83
N VAL A 160 -0.30 4.91 3.01
CA VAL A 160 0.34 4.60 4.30
C VAL A 160 0.62 3.10 4.43
N ARG A 161 -0.29 2.24 3.97
CA ARG A 161 -0.10 0.78 3.99
C ARG A 161 0.99 0.34 3.02
N GLU A 162 1.03 0.87 1.81
CA GLU A 162 2.10 0.59 0.84
C GLU A 162 3.47 0.98 1.40
N ARG A 163 3.58 2.18 2.00
CA ARG A 163 4.81 2.61 2.69
C ARG A 163 5.21 1.65 3.81
N HIS A 164 4.25 1.08 4.54
CA HIS A 164 4.54 0.11 5.59
C HIS A 164 5.05 -1.22 5.02
N VAL A 165 4.43 -1.71 3.95
CA VAL A 165 4.85 -2.92 3.24
C VAL A 165 6.26 -2.74 2.67
N ASP A 166 6.55 -1.61 2.04
CA ASP A 166 7.88 -1.30 1.51
C ASP A 166 8.96 -1.30 2.60
N LEU A 167 8.66 -0.69 3.76
CA LEU A 167 9.56 -0.72 4.91
C LEU A 167 9.81 -2.14 5.43
N LEU A 168 8.78 -2.99 5.44
CA LEU A 168 8.89 -4.39 5.84
C LEU A 168 9.74 -5.19 4.84
N LEU A 169 9.50 -5.01 3.54
CA LEU A 169 10.28 -5.64 2.47
C LEU A 169 11.75 -5.22 2.54
N LEU A 170 12.05 -3.94 2.74
CA LEU A 170 13.42 -3.44 2.94
C LEU A 170 14.09 -4.06 4.19
N ALA A 171 13.34 -4.24 5.28
CA ALA A 171 13.86 -4.89 6.47
C ALA A 171 14.14 -6.38 6.24
N LEU A 172 13.27 -7.08 5.50
CA LEU A 172 13.44 -8.48 5.11
C LEU A 172 14.64 -8.64 4.16
N GLU A 173 14.78 -7.77 3.17
CA GLU A 173 15.92 -7.77 2.24
C GLU A 173 17.25 -7.60 2.98
N ARG A 174 17.31 -6.68 3.96
CA ARG A 174 18.50 -6.50 4.81
C ARG A 174 18.80 -7.75 5.65
N LYS A 175 17.78 -8.38 6.23
CA LYS A 175 17.95 -9.63 6.99
C LYS A 175 18.44 -10.77 6.10
N GLU A 176 17.94 -10.86 4.87
CA GLU A 176 18.37 -11.86 3.90
C GLU A 176 19.82 -11.60 3.43
N ARG A 177 20.21 -10.34 3.21
CA ARG A 177 21.61 -9.97 2.93
C ARG A 177 22.55 -10.40 4.07
N ALA A 178 22.21 -10.08 5.32
CA ALA A 178 22.98 -10.51 6.50
C ALA A 178 22.99 -12.03 6.70
N ARG A 179 21.94 -12.73 6.25
CA ARG A 179 21.92 -14.20 6.23
C ARG A 179 22.90 -14.74 5.19
N LYS A 180 22.90 -14.19 3.97
CA LYS A 180 23.84 -14.57 2.90
C LYS A 180 25.29 -14.36 3.31
N GLU A 181 25.62 -13.19 3.85
CA GLU A 181 26.97 -12.89 4.39
C GLU A 181 27.42 -13.93 5.44
N ARG A 182 26.51 -14.35 6.34
CA ARG A 182 26.81 -15.39 7.33
C ARG A 182 27.02 -16.76 6.71
N VAL A 183 26.24 -17.13 5.69
CA VAL A 183 26.39 -18.39 4.96
C VAL A 183 27.72 -18.42 4.21
N GLU A 184 28.09 -17.32 3.54
CA GLU A 184 29.37 -17.16 2.86
C GLU A 184 30.55 -17.27 3.84
N ALA A 185 30.46 -16.62 5.01
CA ALA A 185 31.47 -16.75 6.05
C ALA A 185 31.61 -18.19 6.58
N MET A 186 30.49 -18.90 6.75
CA MET A 186 30.48 -20.31 7.15
C MET A 186 31.08 -21.22 6.08
N GLU A 187 30.83 -20.94 4.79
CA GLU A 187 31.48 -21.64 3.68
C GLU A 187 33.00 -21.43 3.71
N GLY A 188 33.46 -20.21 3.98
CA GLY A 188 34.88 -19.89 4.16
C GLY A 188 35.52 -20.72 5.28
N LEU A 189 34.90 -20.75 6.46
CA LEU A 189 35.38 -21.56 7.60
C LEU A 189 35.41 -23.06 7.29
N LEU A 190 34.43 -23.58 6.54
CA LEU A 190 34.42 -24.98 6.12
C LEU A 190 35.54 -25.29 5.11
N LYS A 191 35.85 -24.37 4.20
CA LYS A 191 36.99 -24.50 3.29
C LYS A 191 38.32 -24.50 4.05
N GLU A 192 38.50 -23.56 4.97
CA GLU A 192 39.68 -23.51 5.84
C GLU A 192 39.84 -24.78 6.67
N PHE A 193 38.74 -25.30 7.25
CA PHE A 193 38.77 -26.53 8.03
C PHE A 193 39.17 -27.73 7.17
N ARG A 194 38.58 -27.89 5.97
CA ARG A 194 38.97 -28.95 5.02
C ARG A 194 40.45 -28.85 4.65
N GLN A 195 40.94 -27.64 4.39
CA GLN A 195 42.34 -27.41 4.06
C GLN A 195 43.26 -27.81 5.22
N ARG A 196 42.95 -27.39 6.46
CA ARG A 196 43.73 -27.77 7.66
C ARG A 196 43.72 -29.28 7.92
N VAL A 197 42.60 -29.96 7.67
CA VAL A 197 42.51 -31.42 7.77
C VAL A 197 43.38 -32.10 6.71
N GLN A 198 43.37 -31.58 5.48
CA GLN A 198 44.20 -32.09 4.39
C GLN A 198 45.71 -31.86 4.65
N GLU A 199 46.09 -30.67 5.10
CA GLU A 199 47.46 -30.33 5.52
C GLU A 199 47.95 -31.22 6.67
N ARG A 200 47.12 -31.46 7.69
CA ARG A 200 47.44 -32.42 8.77
C ARG A 200 47.59 -33.84 8.26
N SER A 201 46.76 -34.29 7.32
CA SER A 201 46.87 -35.64 6.75
C SER A 201 48.20 -35.84 6.00
N LEU A 202 48.68 -34.80 5.31
CA LEU A 202 49.94 -34.84 4.57
C LEU A 202 51.16 -34.83 5.52
N GLN A 203 51.08 -34.13 6.66
CA GLN A 203 52.17 -34.09 7.65
C GLN A 203 52.33 -35.41 8.44
N VAL A 204 51.29 -36.21 8.60
CA VAL A 204 51.35 -37.47 9.37
C VAL A 204 51.98 -38.63 8.59
N ASN A 205 52.13 -38.53 7.28
CA ASN A 205 52.74 -39.58 6.44
C ASN A 205 54.26 -39.74 6.61
N GLY A 206 54.92 -38.93 7.44
CA GLY A 206 56.35 -39.10 7.81
C GLY A 206 56.59 -40.05 8.99
N SER A 207 55.56 -40.44 9.74
CA SER A 207 55.70 -41.33 10.90
C SER A 207 54.93 -42.61 10.65
N LYS A 208 55.67 -43.71 10.43
CA LYS A 208 55.15 -45.08 10.40
C LYS A 208 54.58 -45.46 11.77
N ARG A 209 53.40 -44.93 12.12
CA ARG A 209 52.58 -45.44 13.22
C ARG A 209 51.21 -45.75 12.65
N THR A 210 50.96 -47.05 12.61
CA THR A 210 49.70 -47.72 12.34
C THR A 210 48.52 -46.97 12.96
N ALA A 211 47.72 -46.34 12.09
CA ALA A 211 46.45 -45.73 12.47
C ALA A 211 45.43 -46.84 12.78
N PRO A 212 44.58 -46.68 13.82
CA PRO A 212 43.49 -47.61 14.07
C PRO A 212 42.44 -47.44 12.97
N VAL A 213 42.24 -48.50 12.21
CA VAL A 213 41.15 -48.64 11.23
C VAL A 213 39.83 -48.59 12.01
N LEU A 214 39.17 -47.43 12.00
CA LEU A 214 37.78 -47.34 12.42
C LEU A 214 36.92 -47.85 11.26
N THR A 215 36.49 -49.10 11.43
CA THR A 215 35.68 -49.88 10.52
C THR A 215 34.37 -49.14 10.18
N GLN A 216 34.19 -48.94 8.89
CA GLN A 216 33.18 -48.14 8.21
C GLN A 216 31.84 -48.91 8.08
N GLN A 217 31.27 -49.42 9.18
CA GLN A 217 30.11 -50.33 9.12
C GLN A 217 28.82 -49.89 9.85
N VAL A 218 28.63 -48.61 10.17
CA VAL A 218 27.37 -48.14 10.83
C VAL A 218 26.72 -46.95 10.10
N ILE A 219 26.47 -47.07 8.78
CA ILE A 219 25.72 -46.05 8.01
C ILE A 219 24.43 -46.63 7.40
N LYS A 220 23.78 -47.59 8.08
CA LYS A 220 22.42 -48.06 7.72
C LYS A 220 21.49 -48.20 8.92
N GLN A 221 21.68 -47.40 9.97
CA GLN A 221 20.65 -47.24 11.00
C GLN A 221 19.91 -45.93 10.76
N ARG A 222 18.62 -46.09 10.46
CA ARG A 222 17.60 -45.05 10.35
C ARG A 222 17.79 -44.01 11.46
N LEU A 223 17.92 -42.74 11.07
CA LEU A 223 17.99 -41.62 12.00
C LEU A 223 16.81 -41.71 12.99
N PRO A 224 17.04 -41.92 14.29
CA PRO A 224 16.05 -41.61 15.28
C PRO A 224 15.89 -40.09 15.28
N SER A 225 14.66 -39.63 15.17
CA SER A 225 14.20 -38.25 15.40
C SER A 225 15.18 -37.43 16.24
N HIS A 226 15.70 -36.35 15.67
CA HIS A 226 16.60 -35.36 16.28
C HIS A 226 16.19 -35.00 17.72
N LYS A 227 16.71 -35.72 18.71
CA LYS A 227 16.93 -35.15 20.03
C LYS A 227 18.13 -34.23 19.85
N LEU A 228 17.85 -32.94 19.70
CA LEU A 228 18.84 -31.85 19.76
C LEU A 228 19.96 -32.25 20.74
N MET A 229 21.18 -32.39 20.22
CA MET A 229 22.35 -32.65 21.05
C MET A 229 22.34 -31.62 22.18
N LYS A 230 22.19 -32.10 23.41
CA LYS A 230 22.09 -31.25 24.58
C LYS A 230 23.37 -30.42 24.68
N THR A 231 23.26 -29.13 24.38
CA THR A 231 24.27 -28.08 24.61
C THR A 231 24.62 -27.91 26.09
N SER A 232 23.98 -28.66 26.99
CA SER A 232 24.13 -28.62 28.44
C SER A 232 25.58 -28.75 28.90
N HIS A 233 26.33 -29.77 28.50
CA HIS A 233 27.65 -30.01 29.11
C HIS A 233 28.68 -28.95 28.74
N THR A 234 28.67 -28.47 27.50
CA THR A 234 29.55 -27.39 27.05
C THR A 234 29.15 -26.06 27.68
N LYS A 235 27.84 -25.79 27.78
CA LYS A 235 27.30 -24.61 28.47
C LYS A 235 27.63 -24.62 29.97
N ASP A 236 27.49 -25.77 30.64
CA ASP A 236 27.80 -25.94 32.05
C ASP A 236 29.31 -25.77 32.31
N ALA A 237 30.16 -26.33 31.44
CA ALA A 237 31.61 -26.17 31.52
C ALA A 237 32.04 -24.70 31.35
N LEU A 238 31.49 -24.00 30.35
CA LEU A 238 31.73 -22.57 30.16
C LEU A 238 31.21 -21.77 31.36
N THR A 239 29.97 -21.99 31.80
CA THR A 239 29.39 -21.27 32.95
C THR A 239 30.21 -21.47 34.24
N ARG A 240 30.72 -22.69 34.50
CA ARG A 240 31.64 -22.96 35.61
C ARG A 240 32.98 -22.24 35.45
N LEU A 241 33.53 -22.20 34.24
CA LEU A 241 34.77 -21.49 33.94
C LEU A 241 34.60 -19.97 34.10
N HIS A 242 33.44 -19.41 33.71
CA HIS A 242 33.08 -18.01 33.95
C HIS A 242 32.97 -17.70 35.43
N ALA A 243 32.23 -18.51 36.18
CA ALA A 243 32.07 -18.34 37.62
C ALA A 243 33.42 -18.39 38.33
N HIS A 244 34.30 -19.31 37.91
CA HIS A 244 35.66 -19.39 38.41
C HIS A 244 36.50 -18.15 38.05
N HIS A 245 36.38 -17.63 36.82
CA HIS A 245 37.08 -16.40 36.41
C HIS A 245 36.60 -15.17 37.19
N ILE A 246 35.29 -15.00 37.38
CA ILE A 246 34.72 -13.93 38.22
C ILE A 246 35.22 -14.07 39.65
N TYR A 247 35.22 -15.28 40.20
CA TYR A 247 35.73 -15.55 41.55
C TYR A 247 37.21 -15.16 41.69
N LEU A 248 38.05 -15.55 40.73
CA LEU A 248 39.47 -15.17 40.71
C LEU A 248 39.68 -13.67 40.52
N SER A 249 38.88 -13.03 39.66
CA SER A 249 38.93 -11.58 39.46
C SER A 249 38.55 -10.83 40.73
N ASN A 250 37.49 -11.27 41.42
CA ASN A 250 37.05 -10.67 42.67
C ASN A 250 38.10 -10.85 43.78
N LEU A 251 38.74 -12.01 43.86
CA LEU A 251 39.87 -12.25 44.76
C LEU A 251 41.06 -11.33 44.45
N ALA A 252 41.38 -11.13 43.18
CA ALA A 252 42.45 -10.24 42.76
C ALA A 252 42.15 -8.77 43.07
N SER A 253 40.91 -8.33 42.88
CA SER A 253 40.45 -6.96 43.20
C SER A 253 40.34 -6.70 44.70
N GLN A 254 39.98 -7.72 45.52
CA GLN A 254 39.94 -7.60 46.98
C GLN A 254 41.33 -7.50 47.63
N GLY A 255 42.39 -7.93 46.94
CA GLY A 255 43.76 -7.92 47.46
C GLY A 255 44.42 -6.53 47.64
N GLN A 256 43.80 -5.44 47.18
CA GLN A 256 44.47 -4.12 47.09
C GLN A 256 44.30 -3.16 48.30
N GLY A 257 43.91 -3.64 49.50
CA GLY A 257 44.38 -2.95 50.71
C GLY A 257 43.45 -2.84 51.92
N GLN A 258 42.13 -3.03 51.79
CA GLN A 258 41.23 -2.90 52.95
C GLN A 258 40.80 -4.24 53.57
N ASP A 259 40.76 -5.33 52.80
CA ASP A 259 40.33 -6.64 53.32
C ASP A 259 41.48 -7.55 53.77
N SER A 260 42.74 -7.21 53.42
CA SER A 260 43.92 -7.95 53.89
C SER A 260 44.00 -7.95 55.42
N ASN A 261 43.83 -6.78 56.05
CA ASN A 261 43.90 -6.67 57.51
C ASN A 261 42.77 -7.45 58.20
N LYS A 262 41.57 -7.51 57.60
CA LYS A 262 40.45 -8.29 58.14
C LYS A 262 40.68 -9.79 58.03
N LEU A 263 41.28 -10.25 56.93
CA LEU A 263 41.67 -11.64 56.73
C LEU A 263 42.78 -12.05 57.68
N GLU A 264 43.80 -11.20 57.85
CA GLU A 264 44.87 -11.41 58.82
C GLU A 264 44.32 -11.48 60.26
N LEU A 265 43.41 -10.57 60.63
CA LEU A 265 42.70 -10.63 61.91
C LEU A 265 41.88 -11.92 62.06
N ARG A 266 41.16 -12.37 61.03
CA ARG A 266 40.41 -13.63 61.07
C ARG A 266 41.32 -14.84 61.21
N LEU A 267 42.48 -14.84 60.55
CA LEU A 267 43.47 -15.91 60.66
C LEU A 267 44.09 -15.94 62.06
N ARG A 268 44.48 -14.78 62.61
CA ARG A 268 44.95 -14.67 64.00
C ARG A 268 43.89 -15.18 64.99
N LYS A 269 42.62 -14.83 64.80
CA LYS A 269 41.49 -15.36 65.60
C LYS A 269 41.33 -16.86 65.51
N ALA A 270 41.49 -17.43 64.31
CA ALA A 270 41.40 -18.88 64.11
C ALA A 270 42.56 -19.61 64.80
N ILE A 271 43.78 -19.09 64.71
CA ILE A 271 44.98 -19.63 65.37
C ILE A 271 44.86 -19.52 66.90
N ALA A 272 44.41 -18.36 67.41
CA ALA A 272 44.16 -18.16 68.84
C ALA A 272 43.14 -19.16 69.38
N ARG A 273 42.06 -19.43 68.62
CA ARG A 273 41.05 -20.43 68.98
C ARG A 273 41.57 -21.87 68.91
N SER A 274 42.41 -22.22 67.94
CA SER A 274 42.93 -23.59 67.83
C SER A 274 43.93 -23.92 68.93
N GLU A 275 44.73 -22.95 69.36
CA GLU A 275 45.74 -23.11 70.42
C GLU A 275 45.19 -22.81 71.82
N ASN A 276 43.93 -22.36 71.93
CA ASN A 276 43.31 -21.88 73.18
C ASN A 276 44.09 -20.75 73.87
N LEU A 277 44.66 -19.82 73.08
CA LEU A 277 45.43 -18.68 73.55
C LEU A 277 44.72 -17.35 73.29
N VAL A 278 45.13 -16.28 73.97
CA VAL A 278 44.61 -14.93 73.74
C VAL A 278 45.15 -14.39 72.41
N GLU A 279 44.35 -13.61 71.68
CA GLU A 279 44.71 -13.07 70.35
C GLU A 279 46.01 -12.24 70.33
N SER A 280 46.43 -11.72 71.49
CA SER A 280 47.64 -10.89 71.66
C SER A 280 48.87 -11.65 72.17
N ASP A 281 48.78 -12.98 72.31
CA ASP A 281 49.90 -13.82 72.77
C ASP A 281 51.01 -13.91 71.70
N GLU A 282 52.27 -13.78 72.10
CA GLU A 282 53.45 -13.86 71.22
C GLU A 282 53.49 -15.18 70.44
N ARG A 283 53.00 -16.28 71.03
CA ARG A 283 52.94 -17.58 70.37
C ARG A 283 51.97 -17.59 69.18
N VAL A 284 50.84 -16.89 69.30
CA VAL A 284 49.85 -16.73 68.22
C VAL A 284 50.44 -15.90 67.09
N GLU A 285 51.19 -14.84 67.42
CA GLU A 285 51.86 -14.02 66.40
C GLU A 285 52.97 -14.80 65.68
N ALA A 286 53.78 -15.59 66.39
CA ALA A 286 54.81 -16.43 65.79
C ALA A 286 54.23 -17.48 64.83
N LEU A 287 53.14 -18.16 65.23
CA LEU A 287 52.42 -19.10 64.37
C LEU A 287 51.78 -18.40 63.17
N PHE A 288 51.20 -17.22 63.37
CA PHE A 288 50.65 -16.42 62.28
C PHE A 288 51.73 -16.05 61.25
N GLN A 289 52.91 -15.59 61.70
CA GLN A 289 54.02 -15.28 60.79
C GLN A 289 54.55 -16.52 60.08
N HIS A 290 54.63 -17.67 60.76
CA HIS A 290 55.01 -18.93 60.12
C HIS A 290 54.00 -19.35 59.04
N VAL A 291 52.69 -19.30 59.34
CA VAL A 291 51.64 -19.65 58.38
C VAL A 291 51.65 -18.67 57.21
N LYS A 292 51.85 -17.38 57.47
CA LYS A 292 51.99 -16.34 56.44
C LYS A 292 53.21 -16.60 55.55
N ALA A 293 54.37 -16.91 56.12
CA ALA A 293 55.59 -17.23 55.39
C ALA A 293 55.43 -18.51 54.55
N SER A 294 54.82 -19.57 55.11
CA SER A 294 54.52 -20.81 54.40
C SER A 294 53.53 -20.59 53.26
N ALA A 295 52.47 -19.80 53.49
CA ALA A 295 51.52 -19.43 52.46
C ALA A 295 52.18 -18.61 51.33
N HIS A 296 53.06 -17.67 51.66
CA HIS A 296 53.84 -16.93 50.67
C HIS A 296 54.80 -17.84 49.88
N ALA A 297 55.48 -18.78 50.53
CA ALA A 297 56.36 -19.75 49.88
C ALA A 297 55.57 -20.65 48.91
N ASN A 298 54.40 -21.15 49.35
CA ASN A 298 53.50 -21.95 48.53
C ASN A 298 52.86 -21.16 47.38
N ALA A 299 52.55 -19.88 47.59
CA ALA A 299 52.06 -19.01 46.53
C ALA A 299 53.14 -18.79 45.46
N ARG A 300 54.39 -18.53 45.88
CA ARG A 300 55.54 -18.38 44.96
C ARG A 300 55.80 -19.65 44.16
N SER A 301 55.77 -20.83 44.79
CA SER A 301 55.99 -22.10 44.10
C SER A 301 54.90 -22.43 43.07
N LYS A 302 53.63 -22.11 43.38
CA LYS A 302 52.50 -22.30 42.44
C LYS A 302 52.51 -21.32 41.26
N VAL A 303 53.08 -20.12 41.42
CA VAL A 303 53.23 -19.14 40.33
C VAL A 303 54.28 -19.59 39.30
N HIS A 304 55.27 -20.39 39.70
CA HIS A 304 56.32 -20.88 38.79
C HIS A 304 55.82 -21.87 37.74
N PHE A 305 54.72 -22.62 37.99
CA PHE A 305 54.15 -23.56 37.01
C PHE A 305 53.60 -22.91 35.72
N SER A 306 53.61 -21.57 35.61
CA SER A 306 53.15 -20.87 34.41
C SER A 306 54.21 -19.95 33.78
N SER A 307 55.45 -19.92 34.29
CA SER A 307 56.45 -18.90 33.95
C SER A 307 57.61 -19.38 33.06
N ASP A 308 57.77 -20.67 32.80
CA ASP A 308 59.03 -21.23 32.26
C ASP A 308 59.36 -20.88 30.81
N ASN A 309 58.54 -20.09 30.10
CA ASN A 309 58.80 -19.72 28.70
C ASN A 309 59.02 -18.22 28.44
N VAL A 310 59.10 -17.37 29.47
CA VAL A 310 59.41 -15.94 29.26
C VAL A 310 60.82 -15.66 29.77
N LYS A 311 61.81 -15.84 28.89
CA LYS A 311 63.17 -15.34 29.13
C LYS A 311 63.09 -13.83 29.41
N ALA A 312 63.66 -13.44 30.54
CA ALA A 312 63.68 -12.11 31.14
C ALA A 312 63.49 -10.95 30.15
N THR A 313 62.24 -10.51 30.03
CA THR A 313 61.87 -9.14 29.64
C THR A 313 61.44 -8.42 30.91
N ASP A 314 61.57 -7.10 30.93
CA ASP A 314 61.24 -6.22 32.05
C ASP A 314 59.96 -6.71 32.77
N PRO A 315 59.95 -6.92 34.11
CA PRO A 315 58.77 -7.40 34.83
C PRO A 315 57.52 -6.54 34.58
N ALA A 316 57.69 -5.25 34.27
CA ALA A 316 56.58 -4.37 33.88
C ALA A 316 55.97 -4.79 32.52
N GLU A 317 56.81 -5.14 31.55
CA GLU A 317 56.40 -5.61 30.22
C GLU A 317 55.76 -7.01 30.28
N ALA A 318 56.29 -7.90 31.11
CA ALA A 318 55.69 -9.22 31.33
C ALA A 318 54.29 -9.14 31.96
N LEU A 319 54.08 -8.23 32.92
CA LEU A 319 52.77 -7.93 33.51
C LEU A 319 51.80 -7.33 32.48
N ALA A 320 52.27 -6.38 31.68
CA ALA A 320 51.46 -5.78 30.60
C ALA A 320 51.03 -6.83 29.57
N SER A 321 51.95 -7.70 29.14
CA SER A 321 51.68 -8.80 28.21
C SER A 321 50.69 -9.82 28.77
N LYS A 322 50.82 -10.18 30.05
CA LYS A 322 49.88 -11.07 30.74
C LYS A 322 48.47 -10.46 30.81
N ASN A 323 48.38 -9.18 31.17
CA ASN A 323 47.10 -8.47 31.22
C ASN A 323 46.47 -8.35 29.83
N ALA A 324 47.27 -8.11 28.78
CA ALA A 324 46.79 -8.09 27.40
C ALA A 324 46.25 -9.46 26.96
N ARG A 325 46.97 -10.56 27.27
CA ARG A 325 46.48 -11.92 27.01
C ARG A 325 45.21 -12.25 27.79
N GLN A 326 45.12 -11.83 29.04
CA GLN A 326 43.91 -12.03 29.85
C GLN A 326 42.71 -11.28 29.26
N LYS A 327 42.89 -10.01 28.85
CA LYS A 327 41.84 -9.26 28.15
C LYS A 327 41.41 -9.93 26.86
N LEU A 328 42.35 -10.38 26.03
CA LEU A 328 42.04 -11.11 24.79
C LEU A 328 41.28 -12.41 25.07
N LEU A 329 41.71 -13.20 26.06
CA LEU A 329 41.02 -14.41 26.48
C LEU A 329 39.60 -14.11 26.95
N GLN A 330 39.41 -13.03 27.70
CA GLN A 330 38.10 -12.61 28.17
C GLN A 330 37.20 -12.14 27.03
N GLU A 331 37.72 -11.38 26.07
CA GLU A 331 36.98 -10.97 24.86
C GLU A 331 36.55 -12.18 24.01
N VAL A 332 37.46 -13.13 23.77
CA VAL A 332 37.14 -14.36 23.03
C VAL A 332 36.10 -15.19 23.79
N TYR A 333 36.23 -15.24 25.11
CA TYR A 333 35.30 -15.93 25.99
C TYR A 333 33.90 -15.31 25.94
N ASP A 334 33.79 -13.99 26.10
CA ASP A 334 32.52 -13.24 26.05
C ASP A 334 31.87 -13.37 24.66
N ARG A 335 32.68 -13.33 23.60
CA ARG A 335 32.21 -13.56 22.22
C ARG A 335 31.68 -14.98 22.02
N SER A 336 32.29 -15.98 22.66
CA SER A 336 31.81 -17.37 22.60
C SER A 336 30.47 -17.55 23.32
N ILE A 337 30.27 -16.88 24.46
CA ILE A 337 28.98 -16.85 25.16
C ILE A 337 27.92 -16.17 24.28
N ALA A 338 28.24 -15.01 23.72
CA ALA A 338 27.31 -14.27 22.86
C ALA A 338 26.90 -15.09 21.63
N LEU A 339 27.86 -15.80 21.02
CA LEU A 339 27.58 -16.72 19.92
C LEU A 339 26.67 -17.88 20.36
N GLY A 340 26.94 -18.49 21.52
CA GLY A 340 26.09 -19.53 22.10
C GLY A 340 24.64 -19.07 22.30
N PHE A 341 24.46 -17.88 22.88
CA PHE A 341 23.14 -17.27 23.07
C PHE A 341 22.41 -16.99 21.74
N LEU A 342 23.12 -16.46 20.74
CA LEU A 342 22.55 -16.21 19.41
C LEU A 342 22.15 -17.50 18.70
N CYS A 343 22.97 -18.55 18.81
CA CYS A 343 22.64 -19.87 18.29
C CYS A 343 21.38 -20.43 18.94
N ASP A 344 21.27 -20.39 20.28
CA ASP A 344 20.09 -20.84 21.01
C ASP A 344 18.83 -20.06 20.57
N HIS A 345 18.92 -18.73 20.45
CA HIS A 345 17.82 -17.88 19.98
C HIS A 345 17.40 -18.23 18.54
N HIS A 346 18.37 -18.42 17.63
CA HIS A 346 18.05 -18.77 16.24
C HIS A 346 17.44 -20.16 16.13
N LEU A 347 17.91 -21.14 16.91
CA LEU A 347 17.32 -22.47 16.98
C LEU A 347 15.89 -22.41 17.51
N ALA A 348 15.63 -21.63 18.56
CA ALA A 348 14.28 -21.41 19.08
C ALA A 348 13.37 -20.75 18.03
N SER A 349 13.85 -19.71 17.34
CA SER A 349 13.08 -19.03 16.29
C SER A 349 12.78 -19.94 15.09
N LEU A 350 13.74 -20.77 14.67
CA LEU A 350 13.53 -21.78 13.62
C LEU A 350 12.55 -22.86 14.06
N TYR A 351 12.59 -23.27 15.33
CA TYR A 351 11.65 -24.21 15.89
C TYR A 351 10.23 -23.63 15.90
N THR A 352 10.03 -22.41 16.41
CA THR A 352 8.73 -21.72 16.36
C THR A 352 8.25 -21.54 14.93
N PHE A 353 9.15 -21.18 14.01
CA PHE A 353 8.78 -21.04 12.60
C PHE A 353 8.32 -22.37 12.00
N SER A 354 9.09 -23.44 12.21
CA SER A 354 8.77 -24.77 11.69
C SER A 354 7.49 -25.33 12.29
N THR A 355 7.24 -25.12 13.59
CA THR A 355 6.12 -25.74 14.30
C THR A 355 4.82 -24.96 14.19
N HIS A 356 4.87 -23.62 14.17
CA HIS A 356 3.65 -22.81 14.28
C HIS A 356 3.37 -22.04 12.99
N THR A 357 4.35 -21.30 12.48
CA THR A 357 4.09 -20.42 11.33
C THR A 357 4.13 -21.16 10.00
N SER A 358 4.91 -22.23 9.87
CA SER A 358 5.05 -22.94 8.58
C SER A 358 3.75 -23.64 8.16
N ALA A 359 2.98 -24.16 9.11
CA ALA A 359 1.69 -24.78 8.84
C ALA A 359 0.64 -23.73 8.45
N ALA A 360 0.56 -22.63 9.22
CA ALA A 360 -0.34 -21.52 8.93
C ALA A 360 -0.03 -20.86 7.56
N LEU A 361 1.26 -20.64 7.26
CA LEU A 361 1.68 -20.10 5.96
C LEU A 361 1.34 -21.06 4.82
N ARG A 362 1.55 -22.37 5.02
CA ARG A 362 1.21 -23.37 4.00
C ARG A 362 -0.30 -23.45 3.77
N ALA A 363 -1.11 -23.36 4.81
CA ALA A 363 -2.57 -23.29 4.70
C ALA A 363 -3.01 -22.03 3.96
N ALA A 364 -2.51 -20.85 4.37
CA ALA A 364 -2.82 -19.59 3.69
C ALA A 364 -2.42 -19.60 2.20
N LEU A 365 -1.24 -20.14 1.88
CA LEU A 365 -0.80 -20.30 0.48
C LEU A 365 -1.66 -21.32 -0.29
N GLN A 366 -2.16 -22.38 0.36
CA GLN A 366 -3.07 -23.34 -0.26
C GLN A 366 -4.44 -22.72 -0.54
N ASP A 367 -4.93 -21.84 0.34
CA ASP A 367 -6.18 -21.11 0.17
C ASP A 367 -6.06 -20.01 -0.91
N GLU A 368 -4.90 -19.38 -1.05
CA GLU A 368 -4.62 -18.37 -2.08
C GLU A 368 -4.22 -18.97 -3.45
N ALA A 369 -3.71 -20.20 -3.49
CA ALA A 369 -3.33 -20.89 -4.73
C ALA A 369 -4.46 -20.98 -5.78
N PRO A 370 -5.72 -21.34 -5.45
CA PRO A 370 -6.80 -21.36 -6.44
C PRO A 370 -7.18 -19.95 -6.93
N LEU A 371 -7.13 -18.94 -6.06
CA LEU A 371 -7.41 -17.55 -6.41
C LEU A 371 -6.36 -17.02 -7.40
N THR A 372 -5.09 -17.22 -7.10
CA THR A 372 -3.97 -16.83 -7.97
C THR A 372 -3.96 -17.60 -9.28
N LYS A 373 -4.33 -18.89 -9.28
CA LYS A 373 -4.49 -19.67 -10.51
C LYS A 373 -5.59 -19.11 -11.42
N GLY A 374 -6.69 -18.61 -10.86
CA GLY A 374 -7.73 -17.91 -11.62
C GLY A 374 -7.22 -16.63 -12.30
N TYR A 375 -6.45 -15.82 -11.57
CA TYR A 375 -5.83 -14.61 -12.12
C TYR A 375 -4.78 -14.91 -13.20
N ILE A 376 -3.93 -15.93 -12.99
CA ILE A 376 -2.95 -16.38 -13.99
C ILE A 376 -3.67 -16.90 -15.23
N SER A 377 -4.79 -17.63 -15.07
CA SER A 377 -5.62 -18.08 -16.19
C SER A 377 -6.20 -16.90 -16.97
N ALA A 378 -6.79 -15.92 -16.30
CA ALA A 378 -7.35 -14.73 -16.94
C ALA A 378 -6.27 -13.89 -17.66
N LEU A 379 -5.11 -13.72 -17.03
CA LEU A 379 -3.96 -13.02 -17.63
C LEU A 379 -3.41 -13.80 -18.82
N SER A 380 -3.27 -15.12 -18.70
CA SER A 380 -2.83 -15.98 -19.80
C SER A 380 -3.80 -15.90 -20.97
N GLN A 381 -5.11 -15.93 -20.72
CA GLN A 381 -6.16 -15.76 -21.72
C GLN A 381 -6.04 -14.41 -22.42
N HIS A 382 -5.87 -13.32 -21.68
CA HIS A 382 -5.67 -11.99 -22.24
C HIS A 382 -4.38 -11.89 -23.07
N ILE A 383 -3.29 -12.55 -22.65
CA ILE A 383 -2.04 -12.60 -23.42
C ILE A 383 -2.24 -13.41 -24.71
N THR A 384 -2.93 -14.56 -24.66
CA THR A 384 -3.30 -15.30 -25.87
C THR A 384 -4.20 -14.49 -26.77
N ASP A 385 -5.19 -13.77 -26.25
CA ASP A 385 -6.08 -12.92 -27.04
C ASP A 385 -5.30 -11.78 -27.71
N VAL A 386 -4.31 -11.18 -27.03
CA VAL A 386 -3.41 -10.17 -27.60
C VAL A 386 -2.44 -10.79 -28.62
N ALA A 387 -1.95 -12.02 -28.39
CA ALA A 387 -1.02 -12.70 -29.29
C ALA A 387 -1.70 -13.28 -30.54
N VAL A 388 -2.98 -13.66 -30.44
CA VAL A 388 -3.81 -14.06 -31.59
C VAL A 388 -4.24 -12.81 -32.37
N ASN A 389 -4.47 -11.68 -31.67
CA ASN A 389 -4.68 -10.37 -32.28
C ASN A 389 -3.35 -9.59 -32.45
N LYS A 390 -2.35 -10.20 -33.09
CA LYS A 390 -1.08 -9.52 -33.39
C LYS A 390 -1.35 -8.17 -34.08
N PRO A 391 -0.73 -7.06 -33.60
CA PRO A 391 -1.00 -5.71 -34.08
C PRO A 391 -0.52 -5.42 -35.51
N ASP A 392 0.19 -6.36 -36.14
CA ASP A 392 0.75 -6.19 -37.48
C ASP A 392 -0.34 -6.11 -38.56
N THR A 393 -1.51 -6.72 -38.37
CA THR A 393 -2.61 -6.57 -39.34
C THR A 393 -3.58 -5.45 -39.00
N THR A 394 -3.67 -4.99 -37.75
CA THR A 394 -4.61 -3.89 -37.40
C THR A 394 -4.05 -2.51 -37.73
N SER A 395 -2.73 -2.31 -37.68
CA SER A 395 -2.14 -1.03 -38.08
C SER A 395 -2.17 -0.87 -39.60
N LEU A 396 -1.89 -1.96 -40.32
CA LEU A 396 -2.02 -2.05 -41.78
C LEU A 396 -3.49 -2.06 -42.22
N ARG A 397 -4.42 -2.74 -41.54
CA ARG A 397 -5.86 -2.64 -41.83
C ARG A 397 -6.44 -1.29 -41.50
N ILE A 398 -6.03 -0.60 -40.45
CA ILE A 398 -6.51 0.78 -40.23
C ILE A 398 -5.90 1.72 -41.27
N GLN A 399 -4.68 1.49 -41.77
CA GLN A 399 -4.13 2.26 -42.90
C GLN A 399 -4.76 1.92 -44.26
N GLU A 400 -5.14 0.66 -44.49
CA GLU A 400 -5.84 0.20 -45.70
C GLU A 400 -7.36 0.52 -45.66
N GLU A 401 -8.02 0.42 -44.51
CA GLU A 401 -9.44 0.76 -44.30
C GLU A 401 -9.65 2.27 -44.07
N CYS A 402 -8.71 2.99 -43.44
CA CYS A 402 -8.70 4.46 -43.54
C CYS A 402 -8.02 4.93 -44.84
N GLY A 403 -7.89 4.05 -45.82
CA GLY A 403 -7.33 4.34 -47.12
C GLY A 403 -7.90 5.66 -47.67
N VAL A 404 -6.96 6.53 -48.02
CA VAL A 404 -7.09 7.69 -48.90
C VAL A 404 -7.76 7.35 -50.25
N LEU A 405 -8.22 6.11 -50.46
CA LEU A 405 -9.00 5.64 -51.60
C LEU A 405 -10.06 4.61 -51.15
N GLY A 406 -11.30 5.05 -50.88
CA GLY A 406 -12.50 4.19 -50.93
C GLY A 406 -13.39 4.12 -49.68
N ASN A 407 -14.47 4.93 -49.68
CA ASN A 407 -15.78 4.74 -49.03
C ASN A 407 -15.90 3.90 -47.74
N VAL A 408 -15.05 4.11 -46.74
CA VAL A 408 -15.38 3.64 -45.37
C VAL A 408 -16.27 4.68 -44.71
N THR A 409 -17.53 4.30 -44.48
CA THR A 409 -18.51 5.15 -43.82
C THR A 409 -18.06 5.47 -42.39
N GLN A 410 -18.17 6.74 -41.98
CA GLN A 410 -17.85 7.23 -40.63
C GLN A 410 -18.42 6.34 -39.51
N GLN A 411 -19.59 5.72 -39.74
CA GLN A 411 -20.23 4.78 -38.82
C GLN A 411 -19.35 3.56 -38.50
N TYR A 412 -18.66 2.97 -39.48
CA TYR A 412 -17.81 1.81 -39.27
C TYR A 412 -16.60 2.16 -38.40
N VAL A 413 -15.99 3.33 -38.63
CA VAL A 413 -14.88 3.83 -37.80
C VAL A 413 -15.34 4.08 -36.37
N LEU A 414 -16.54 4.65 -36.19
CA LEU A 414 -17.14 4.85 -34.87
C LEU A 414 -17.44 3.52 -34.18
N GLU A 415 -17.96 2.53 -34.90
CA GLU A 415 -18.27 1.20 -34.33
C GLU A 415 -16.99 0.45 -33.90
N VAL A 416 -15.94 0.48 -34.72
CA VAL A 416 -14.65 -0.14 -34.39
C VAL A 416 -13.98 0.56 -33.21
N THR A 417 -14.02 1.90 -33.17
CA THR A 417 -13.47 2.66 -32.04
C THR A 417 -14.28 2.46 -30.77
N GLU A 418 -15.61 2.44 -30.85
CA GLU A 418 -16.49 2.15 -29.72
C GLU A 418 -16.26 0.74 -29.17
N LYS A 419 -16.15 -0.27 -30.04
CA LYS A 419 -15.84 -1.65 -29.65
C LYS A 419 -14.48 -1.76 -28.96
N LYS A 420 -13.50 -0.95 -29.38
CA LYS A 420 -12.17 -0.90 -28.75
C LYS A 420 -12.22 -0.19 -27.40
N ILE A 421 -12.97 0.91 -27.28
CA ILE A 421 -13.20 1.62 -26.01
C ILE A 421 -13.92 0.71 -25.03
N ARG A 422 -14.97 -0.01 -25.44
CA ARG A 422 -15.68 -0.98 -24.60
C ARG A 422 -14.74 -2.07 -24.08
N ARG A 423 -13.90 -2.65 -24.94
CA ARG A 423 -12.90 -3.66 -24.50
C ARG A 423 -11.89 -3.12 -23.49
N VAL A 424 -11.42 -1.89 -23.67
CA VAL A 424 -10.51 -1.23 -22.71
C VAL A 424 -11.24 -0.96 -21.40
N HIS A 425 -12.48 -0.49 -21.47
CA HIS A 425 -13.31 -0.23 -20.31
C HIS A 425 -13.66 -1.51 -19.56
N ASP A 426 -13.99 -2.60 -20.24
CA ASP A 426 -14.24 -3.91 -19.63
C ASP A 426 -12.98 -4.43 -18.92
N ALA A 427 -11.80 -4.25 -19.53
CA ALA A 427 -10.52 -4.60 -18.91
C ALA A 427 -10.21 -3.73 -17.69
N GLU A 428 -10.46 -2.42 -17.76
CA GLU A 428 -10.30 -1.50 -16.64
C GLU A 428 -11.28 -1.81 -15.50
N THR A 429 -12.54 -2.06 -15.84
CA THR A 429 -13.60 -2.42 -14.87
C THR A 429 -13.30 -3.77 -14.24
N PHE A 430 -12.74 -4.73 -14.99
CA PHE A 430 -12.21 -5.97 -14.43
C PHE A 430 -11.05 -5.69 -13.47
N LEU A 431 -10.06 -4.88 -13.84
CA LEU A 431 -8.93 -4.54 -12.95
C LEU A 431 -9.37 -3.78 -11.69
N VAL A 432 -10.39 -2.92 -11.79
CA VAL A 432 -10.99 -2.17 -10.67
C VAL A 432 -11.87 -3.08 -9.81
N GLY A 433 -12.59 -4.02 -10.43
CA GLY A 433 -13.45 -5.03 -9.78
C GLY A 433 -12.67 -6.16 -9.12
N VAL A 434 -11.45 -6.43 -9.57
CA VAL A 434 -10.44 -7.21 -8.84
C VAL A 434 -9.96 -6.37 -7.66
N GLN A 435 -10.83 -6.20 -6.68
CA GLN A 435 -10.39 -6.01 -5.32
C GLN A 435 -9.63 -7.27 -4.97
N ILE A 436 -8.30 -7.22 -5.08
CA ILE A 436 -7.43 -8.15 -4.37
C ILE A 436 -7.92 -8.05 -2.93
N ASN A 437 -8.73 -9.03 -2.52
CA ASN A 437 -9.28 -9.10 -1.18
C ASN A 437 -8.09 -8.93 -0.26
N LYS A 438 -7.98 -7.74 0.34
CA LYS A 438 -6.95 -7.47 1.32
C LYS A 438 -7.09 -8.61 2.32
N PRO A 439 -6.00 -9.32 2.66
CA PRO A 439 -6.09 -10.34 3.69
C PRO A 439 -6.80 -9.67 4.87
N HIS A 440 -7.90 -10.28 5.32
CA HIS A 440 -8.66 -9.81 6.47
C HIS A 440 -7.69 -9.76 7.65
N THR A 441 -7.01 -8.64 7.84
CA THR A 441 -6.38 -8.30 9.10
C THR A 441 -7.55 -7.98 10.01
N SER A 442 -8.11 -9.05 10.59
CA SER A 442 -8.94 -8.97 11.77
C SER A 442 -8.24 -8.02 12.76
N ASP A 443 -8.88 -6.89 13.06
CA ASP A 443 -8.36 -5.87 13.98
C ASP A 443 -8.12 -6.41 15.41
N GLU A 444 -8.47 -7.67 15.70
CA GLU A 444 -8.26 -8.34 16.98
C GLU A 444 -6.80 -8.81 17.22
N ASP A 445 -6.00 -9.06 16.17
CA ASP A 445 -4.62 -9.57 16.36
C ASP A 445 -3.57 -8.47 16.60
N SER A 446 -3.97 -7.20 16.53
CA SER A 446 -3.06 -6.05 16.72
C SER A 446 -2.71 -5.75 18.18
N LEU A 447 -3.32 -6.45 19.15
CA LEU A 447 -3.08 -6.25 20.59
C LEU A 447 -2.01 -7.16 21.21
N LEU A 448 -1.50 -8.17 20.49
CA LEU A 448 -0.53 -9.12 21.06
C LEU A 448 0.95 -8.89 20.64
N ILE A 449 1.25 -7.90 19.80
CA ILE A 449 2.64 -7.53 19.44
C ILE A 449 3.17 -6.42 20.37
N GLY A 450 2.88 -6.53 21.67
CA GLY A 450 3.21 -5.52 22.69
C GLY A 450 4.52 -5.72 23.46
N SER A 451 5.39 -6.69 23.13
CA SER A 451 6.52 -7.05 24.00
C SER A 451 7.90 -7.20 23.32
N PHE A 452 8.17 -6.50 22.23
CA PHE A 452 9.55 -6.37 21.73
C PHE A 452 10.26 -5.12 22.32
N PRO A 453 11.43 -5.26 22.98
CA PRO A 453 12.06 -4.16 23.71
C PRO A 453 12.46 -2.98 22.82
N ALA A 454 12.17 -1.77 23.30
CA ALA A 454 12.30 -0.45 22.66
C ALA A 454 13.74 0.03 22.32
N LEU A 455 14.70 -0.86 22.08
CA LEU A 455 16.09 -0.48 21.80
C LEU A 455 16.38 -0.11 20.33
N PHE A 456 15.41 -0.25 19.41
CA PHE A 456 15.61 0.08 17.99
C PHE A 456 14.98 1.40 17.52
N LEU A 457 14.28 2.13 18.40
CA LEU A 457 13.57 3.36 18.03
C LEU A 457 14.49 4.57 17.82
N ASN A 458 15.67 4.62 18.44
CA ASN A 458 16.58 5.77 18.28
C ASN A 458 17.40 5.78 16.98
N LYS A 459 17.38 4.71 16.18
CA LYS A 459 18.05 4.70 14.85
C LYS A 459 17.12 5.04 13.68
N LYS A 460 15.81 5.21 13.93
CA LYS A 460 14.81 5.53 12.91
C LYS A 460 14.84 7.01 12.50
N ALA A 461 15.25 7.92 13.38
CA ALA A 461 15.38 9.34 13.06
C ALA A 461 16.54 9.64 12.09
N ALA A 462 17.62 8.85 12.13
CA ALA A 462 18.80 9.07 11.27
C ALA A 462 18.68 8.45 9.86
N LEU A 463 17.70 7.58 9.62
CA LEU A 463 17.55 6.83 8.35
C LEU A 463 16.29 7.19 7.55
N SER A 464 15.43 8.07 8.07
CA SER A 464 14.27 8.62 7.35
C SER A 464 14.62 9.62 6.24
N SER A 465 15.92 9.84 5.95
CA SER A 465 16.39 10.78 4.91
C SER A 465 16.77 10.11 3.58
N ARG A 466 16.71 8.77 3.45
CA ARG A 466 16.89 8.11 2.15
C ARG A 466 15.53 7.83 1.50
N LEU A 467 15.01 8.90 0.90
CA LEU A 467 13.92 8.90 -0.05
C LEU A 467 14.19 7.93 -1.22
N PRO A 468 13.13 7.49 -1.95
CA PRO A 468 13.27 6.76 -3.21
C PRO A 468 14.19 7.53 -4.19
N PRO A 469 14.84 6.86 -5.16
CA PRO A 469 15.70 7.55 -6.12
C PRO A 469 14.90 8.70 -6.77
N ALA A 470 15.41 9.93 -6.60
CA ALA A 470 14.74 11.19 -6.97
C ALA A 470 14.23 11.23 -8.43
N ASN A 471 14.73 10.34 -9.27
CA ASN A 471 14.37 10.18 -10.66
C ASN A 471 12.92 9.71 -10.85
N TYR A 472 12.42 8.76 -10.04
CA TYR A 472 11.04 8.25 -10.21
C TYR A 472 9.98 9.32 -9.91
N THR A 473 10.19 10.09 -8.83
CA THR A 473 9.31 11.21 -8.48
C THR A 473 9.40 12.35 -9.50
N ARG A 474 10.53 12.49 -10.19
CA ARG A 474 10.72 13.50 -11.24
C ARG A 474 10.02 13.09 -12.52
N ASP A 475 10.16 11.84 -12.94
CA ASP A 475 9.54 11.32 -14.16
C ASP A 475 8.01 11.27 -14.04
N SER A 476 7.49 10.88 -12.87
CA SER A 476 6.05 10.91 -12.57
C SER A 476 5.49 12.34 -12.58
N ARG A 477 6.21 13.32 -12.02
CA ARG A 477 5.82 14.74 -12.09
C ARG A 477 5.85 15.28 -13.51
N LEU A 478 6.88 14.94 -14.30
CA LEU A 478 6.97 15.34 -15.70
C LEU A 478 5.83 14.76 -16.54
N ALA A 479 5.46 13.49 -16.31
CA ALA A 479 4.33 12.86 -16.97
C ALA A 479 3.00 13.55 -16.60
N HIS A 480 2.79 13.88 -15.32
CA HIS A 480 1.61 14.61 -14.88
C HIS A 480 1.56 16.04 -15.44
N ASP A 481 2.69 16.76 -15.47
CA ASP A 481 2.76 18.11 -16.04
C ASP A 481 2.47 18.09 -17.55
N GLN A 482 2.95 17.07 -18.28
CA GLN A 482 2.65 16.89 -19.70
C GLN A 482 1.17 16.57 -19.94
N ALA A 483 0.60 15.66 -19.14
CA ALA A 483 -0.83 15.33 -19.21
C ALA A 483 -1.71 16.55 -18.91
N SER A 484 -1.36 17.33 -17.88
CA SER A 484 -2.07 18.55 -17.49
C SER A 484 -2.00 19.63 -18.59
N LYS A 485 -0.82 19.87 -19.16
CA LYS A 485 -0.65 20.78 -20.31
C LYS A 485 -1.46 20.36 -21.53
N LEU A 486 -1.54 19.05 -21.79
CA LEU A 486 -2.30 18.53 -22.92
C LEU A 486 -3.81 18.66 -22.71
N LEU A 487 -4.29 18.44 -21.48
CA LEU A 487 -5.68 18.67 -21.11
C LEU A 487 -6.05 20.16 -21.19
N ALA A 488 -5.21 21.05 -20.68
CA ALA A 488 -5.42 22.50 -20.79
C ALA A 488 -5.51 22.99 -22.24
N ARG A 489 -4.62 22.50 -23.12
CA ARG A 489 -4.70 22.80 -24.56
C ARG A 489 -5.96 22.24 -25.22
N LYS A 490 -6.44 21.07 -24.76
CA LYS A 490 -7.69 20.48 -25.27
C LYS A 490 -8.91 21.28 -24.78
N SER A 491 -8.95 21.73 -23.53
CA SER A 491 -10.04 22.56 -23.02
C SER A 491 -10.09 23.91 -23.73
N GLU A 492 -8.94 24.56 -23.93
CA GLU A 492 -8.85 25.84 -24.67
C GLU A 492 -9.33 25.68 -26.12
N LYS A 493 -8.99 24.57 -26.80
CA LYS A 493 -9.53 24.26 -28.14
C LYS A 493 -11.04 24.04 -28.14
N VAL A 494 -11.60 23.43 -27.09
CA VAL A 494 -13.05 23.25 -26.96
C VAL A 494 -13.74 24.61 -26.74
N GLU A 495 -13.18 25.47 -25.89
CA GLU A 495 -13.69 26.83 -25.66
C GLU A 495 -13.65 27.67 -26.95
N MET A 496 -12.55 27.60 -27.70
CA MET A 496 -12.43 28.27 -29.00
C MET A 496 -13.45 27.71 -30.02
N GLY A 497 -13.66 26.39 -30.04
CA GLY A 497 -14.70 25.76 -30.86
C GLY A 497 -16.11 26.22 -30.48
N GLN A 498 -16.40 26.39 -29.19
CA GLN A 498 -17.69 26.93 -28.72
C GLN A 498 -17.89 28.40 -29.11
N ALA A 499 -16.83 29.21 -29.10
CA ALA A 499 -16.90 30.59 -29.57
C ALA A 499 -17.25 30.64 -31.07
N ILE A 500 -16.59 29.81 -31.89
CA ILE A 500 -16.88 29.70 -33.33
C ILE A 500 -18.34 29.25 -33.57
N LEU A 501 -18.85 28.29 -32.79
CA LEU A 501 -20.25 27.88 -32.90
C LEU A 501 -21.22 29.02 -32.60
N LYS A 502 -20.94 29.84 -31.58
CA LYS A 502 -21.76 31.02 -31.28
C LYS A 502 -21.70 32.07 -32.38
N ASP A 503 -20.55 32.27 -33.01
CA ASP A 503 -20.40 33.20 -34.14
C ASP A 503 -21.21 32.70 -35.34
N ILE A 504 -21.14 31.40 -35.66
CA ILE A 504 -21.95 30.78 -36.71
C ILE A 504 -23.45 30.94 -36.41
N GLU A 505 -23.88 30.69 -35.17
CA GLU A 505 -25.27 30.89 -34.76
C GLU A 505 -25.72 32.36 -34.84
N THR A 506 -24.80 33.29 -34.64
CA THR A 506 -25.07 34.74 -34.73
C THR A 506 -25.18 35.16 -36.19
N ILE A 507 -24.23 34.77 -37.04
CA ILE A 507 -24.27 34.98 -38.49
C ILE A 507 -25.54 34.35 -39.08
N HIS A 508 -25.92 33.16 -38.64
CA HIS A 508 -27.15 32.51 -39.09
C HIS A 508 -28.40 33.29 -38.68
N ARG A 509 -28.43 33.85 -37.46
CA ARG A 509 -29.52 34.74 -37.01
C ARG A 509 -29.57 36.04 -37.81
N GLU A 510 -28.43 36.66 -38.08
CA GLU A 510 -28.34 37.89 -38.88
C GLU A 510 -28.77 37.65 -40.32
N ALA A 511 -28.27 36.59 -40.96
CA ALA A 511 -28.67 36.19 -42.31
C ALA A 511 -30.19 35.95 -42.38
N LYS A 512 -30.76 35.30 -41.36
CA LYS A 512 -32.20 35.11 -41.27
C LYS A 512 -32.96 36.44 -41.15
N MET A 513 -32.49 37.39 -40.33
CA MET A 513 -33.11 38.71 -40.24
C MET A 513 -33.03 39.49 -41.56
N ILE A 514 -31.93 39.37 -42.31
CA ILE A 514 -31.78 40.01 -43.64
C ILE A 514 -32.79 39.42 -44.64
N CYS A 515 -32.96 38.09 -44.65
CA CYS A 515 -33.98 37.42 -45.46
C CYS A 515 -35.41 37.85 -45.04
N ASP A 516 -35.69 37.90 -43.74
CA ASP A 516 -37.01 38.28 -43.22
C ASP A 516 -37.33 39.77 -43.46
N ALA A 517 -36.31 40.63 -43.58
CA ALA A 517 -36.46 42.06 -43.89
C ALA A 517 -36.64 42.35 -45.39
N GLY A 518 -36.56 41.34 -46.27
CA GLY A 518 -36.74 41.50 -47.72
C GLY A 518 -35.65 42.34 -48.40
N LEU A 519 -34.44 42.37 -47.82
CA LEU A 519 -33.26 43.07 -48.37
C LEU A 519 -32.47 42.22 -49.38
N VAL A 520 -32.98 41.04 -49.70
CA VAL A 520 -32.53 40.10 -50.75
C VAL A 520 -33.80 39.56 -51.40
#